data_AF-A0A963ZVY0-F1
#
_entry.id   AF-A0A963ZVY0-F1
#
_cell.length_a   1.000
_cell.length_b   1.000
_cell.length_c   1.000
_cell.angle_alpha   90.00
_cell.angle_beta   90.00
_cell.angle_gamma   90.00
#
_symmetry.space_group_name_H-M   'P 1'
#
loop_
_entity.id
_entity.type
_entity.pdbx_description
1 polymer ?
#
loop_
_entity_poly.entity_id
_entity_poly.type
_entity_poly.pdbx_seq_one_letter_code
_entity_poly.pdbx_strand_id
1 'polypeptide(L)'
;MIGSGGNDFRNDKFRFVVRLYTNDGKGGFQENVQGAPQVIGNFSTLETADFDGDGAIDVFLGARNVPGNYGLPPQNFLFRNNGGSWTDAAPPELGDIGMVTDAAWTDVDADGDPDLIVVGDWMGIHIFTNERGFQFKYRPAQQQRLVDPRATGRSGSGRRHGFRPRQLGLNTKFKASPSKPLTMYVNDFDHNGKSEFIINWYPPLDDQPAPFATKQELTAQMPGLKKTILKYEDYGKLRYETLFPAEVRAQSIAYRTDYLESAVLWNNGGSFSLQALPVEAQISPFSASSRVISTGIR
;
A
#
# COMPACT_ATOMS: atom_id res chain seq x y z
N MET A 1 -11.37 -8.74 16.74
CA MET A 1 -11.14 -7.27 16.64
C MET A 1 -11.72 -6.79 15.31
N ILE A 2 -12.14 -5.53 15.20
CA ILE A 2 -12.74 -4.95 13.98
C ILE A 2 -12.11 -3.59 13.71
N GLY A 3 -11.45 -3.46 12.56
CA GLY A 3 -11.04 -2.16 12.01
C GLY A 3 -12.18 -1.49 11.23
N SER A 4 -11.97 -0.24 10.83
CA SER A 4 -12.93 0.52 10.02
C SER A 4 -12.34 0.92 8.69
N GLY A 5 -13.09 0.71 7.62
CA GLY A 5 -12.72 1.06 6.25
C GLY A 5 -13.58 2.18 5.67
N GLY A 6 -12.99 3.06 4.86
CA GLY A 6 -13.74 4.06 4.10
C GLY A 6 -12.96 5.33 3.78
N ASN A 7 -13.52 6.19 2.94
CA ASN A 7 -12.88 7.44 2.50
C ASN A 7 -13.66 8.72 2.85
N ASP A 8 -14.84 8.60 3.49
CA ASP A 8 -15.61 9.77 3.95
C ASP A 8 -15.24 10.12 5.39
N PHE A 9 -14.30 11.05 5.54
CA PHE A 9 -13.79 11.54 6.82
C PHE A 9 -14.60 12.73 7.38
N ARG A 10 -15.54 13.27 6.61
CA ARG A 10 -16.28 14.50 6.94
C ARG A 10 -17.29 14.33 8.08
N ASN A 11 -17.59 13.08 8.44
CA ASN A 11 -18.70 12.69 9.30
C ASN A 11 -18.26 11.96 10.59
N ASP A 12 -17.08 12.31 11.13
CA ASP A 12 -16.47 11.91 12.41
C ASP A 12 -15.22 10.99 12.30
N LYS A 13 -14.11 11.43 12.92
CA LYS A 13 -12.86 10.66 13.05
C LYS A 13 -13.03 9.43 13.95
N PHE A 14 -13.94 9.45 14.92
CA PHE A 14 -14.21 8.30 15.79
C PHE A 14 -14.76 7.09 15.03
N ARG A 15 -15.24 7.25 13.78
CA ARG A 15 -15.59 6.11 12.93
C ARG A 15 -14.39 5.23 12.55
N PHE A 16 -13.17 5.76 12.61
CA PHE A 16 -11.93 5.09 12.22
C PHE A 16 -11.16 4.48 13.39
N VAL A 17 -11.77 4.34 14.57
CA VAL A 17 -11.16 3.62 15.71
C VAL A 17 -11.22 2.10 15.51
N VAL A 18 -10.23 1.40 16.06
CA VAL A 18 -10.26 -0.05 16.24
C VAL A 18 -11.25 -0.41 17.35
N ARG A 19 -12.06 -1.44 17.13
CA ARG A 19 -13.04 -1.95 18.11
C ARG A 19 -12.71 -3.38 18.50
N LEU A 20 -12.74 -3.67 19.79
CA LEU A 20 -12.61 -5.03 20.32
C LEU A 20 -13.98 -5.50 20.81
N TYR A 21 -14.33 -6.75 20.48
CA TYR A 21 -15.53 -7.42 20.98
C TYR A 21 -15.12 -8.71 21.66
N THR A 22 -15.54 -8.90 22.91
CA THR A 22 -15.29 -10.12 23.70
C THR A 22 -16.48 -11.06 23.56
N ASN A 23 -16.22 -12.33 23.28
CA ASN A 23 -17.24 -13.39 23.24
C ASN A 23 -17.51 -13.91 24.66
N ASP A 24 -18.77 -14.10 25.03
CA ASP A 24 -19.21 -14.69 26.30
C ASP A 24 -19.12 -16.24 26.35
N GLY A 25 -18.62 -16.86 25.28
CA GLY A 25 -18.52 -18.30 25.12
C GLY A 25 -19.82 -18.98 24.66
N LYS A 26 -20.91 -18.22 24.51
CA LYS A 26 -22.23 -18.66 24.04
C LYS A 26 -22.62 -18.00 22.70
N GLY A 27 -21.72 -17.19 22.12
CA GLY A 27 -21.95 -16.45 20.88
C GLY A 27 -22.47 -15.03 21.09
N GLY A 28 -22.61 -14.57 22.34
CA GLY A 28 -22.85 -13.17 22.65
C GLY A 28 -21.54 -12.38 22.61
N PHE A 29 -21.55 -11.24 21.91
CA PHE A 29 -20.38 -10.36 21.79
C PHE A 29 -20.66 -9.02 22.46
N GLN A 30 -19.75 -8.58 23.34
CA GLN A 30 -19.83 -7.28 24.02
C GLN A 30 -18.63 -6.42 23.65
N GLU A 31 -18.85 -5.12 23.40
CA GLU A 31 -17.79 -4.20 23.03
C GLU A 31 -16.88 -3.88 24.23
N ASN A 32 -15.59 -4.14 24.08
CA ASN A 32 -14.55 -3.83 25.07
C ASN A 32 -13.75 -2.62 24.61
N VAL A 33 -14.31 -1.42 24.84
CA VAL A 33 -13.73 -0.15 24.40
C VAL A 33 -12.34 0.09 25.03
N GLN A 34 -12.15 -0.25 26.31
CA GLN A 34 -10.88 -0.04 27.01
C GLN A 34 -9.81 -1.06 26.62
N GLY A 35 -10.20 -2.28 26.23
CA GLY A 35 -9.28 -3.33 25.79
C GLY A 35 -8.87 -3.25 24.32
N ALA A 36 -9.34 -2.27 23.54
CA ALA A 36 -8.90 -2.08 22.15
C ALA A 36 -7.62 -1.22 22.07
N PRO A 37 -6.71 -1.44 21.11
CA PRO A 37 -5.65 -0.49 20.79
C PRO A 37 -6.26 0.88 20.42
N GLN A 38 -5.85 1.94 21.12
CA GLN A 38 -6.44 3.28 20.96
C GLN A 38 -5.83 4.04 19.77
N VAL A 39 -6.01 3.48 18.56
CA VAL A 39 -5.53 4.07 17.30
C VAL A 39 -6.67 4.39 16.34
N ILE A 40 -6.41 5.36 15.47
CA ILE A 40 -7.34 5.81 14.42
C ILE A 40 -6.69 5.54 13.07
N GLY A 41 -7.37 4.80 12.21
CA GLY A 41 -6.87 4.46 10.88
C GLY A 41 -7.92 3.82 9.98
N ASN A 42 -7.66 3.87 8.68
CA ASN A 42 -8.45 3.19 7.65
C ASN A 42 -7.78 1.85 7.34
N PHE A 43 -8.06 0.88 8.20
CA PHE A 43 -7.38 -0.41 8.21
C PHE A 43 -7.99 -1.35 7.15
N SER A 44 -7.13 -1.90 6.29
CA SER A 44 -7.46 -2.86 5.25
C SER A 44 -7.31 -4.30 5.72
N THR A 45 -6.33 -4.56 6.57
CA THR A 45 -5.99 -5.88 7.10
C THR A 45 -5.66 -5.80 8.59
N LEU A 46 -6.03 -6.86 9.31
CA LEU A 46 -5.78 -7.05 10.74
C LEU A 46 -5.33 -8.50 10.92
N GLU A 47 -4.03 -8.71 11.07
CA GLU A 47 -3.42 -10.04 11.13
C GLU A 47 -2.85 -10.33 12.52
N THR A 48 -3.13 -11.53 13.04
CA THR A 48 -2.79 -11.89 14.42
C THR A 48 -1.81 -13.06 14.48
N ALA A 49 -0.78 -12.93 15.31
CA ALA A 49 0.17 -13.98 15.68
C ALA A 49 0.60 -13.77 17.14
N ASP A 50 1.23 -14.77 17.74
CA ASP A 50 2.06 -14.63 18.93
C ASP A 50 3.49 -14.41 18.40
N PHE A 51 3.94 -13.15 18.28
CA PHE A 51 5.19 -12.86 17.55
C PHE A 51 6.42 -12.83 18.45
N ASP A 52 6.27 -12.60 19.75
CA ASP A 52 7.38 -12.65 20.71
C ASP A 52 7.43 -13.94 21.57
N GLY A 53 6.46 -14.84 21.39
CA GLY A 53 6.44 -16.17 21.97
C GLY A 53 5.98 -16.21 23.43
N ASP A 54 5.29 -15.16 23.91
CA ASP A 54 4.79 -15.08 25.28
C ASP A 54 3.45 -15.82 25.53
N GLY A 55 2.81 -16.28 24.45
CA GLY A 55 1.53 -16.99 24.48
C GLY A 55 0.28 -16.10 24.40
N ALA A 56 0.45 -14.78 24.41
CA ALA A 56 -0.61 -13.83 24.07
C ALA A 56 -0.71 -13.66 22.54
N ILE A 57 -1.89 -13.27 22.08
CA ILE A 57 -2.11 -12.99 20.66
C ILE A 57 -1.99 -11.49 20.41
N ASP A 58 -1.01 -11.14 19.61
CA ASP A 58 -0.69 -9.80 19.12
C ASP A 58 -1.47 -9.45 17.85
N VAL A 59 -1.36 -8.20 17.40
CA VAL A 59 -2.04 -7.76 16.18
C VAL A 59 -1.21 -6.78 15.34
N PHE A 60 -1.03 -7.11 14.07
CA PHE A 60 -0.63 -6.18 13.02
C PHE A 60 -1.87 -5.46 12.45
N LEU A 61 -1.78 -4.13 12.33
CA LEU A 61 -2.84 -3.27 11.76
C LEU A 61 -2.30 -2.58 10.50
N GLY A 62 -2.65 -3.13 9.34
CA GLY A 62 -2.28 -2.58 8.04
C GLY A 62 -3.28 -1.51 7.60
N ALA A 63 -2.81 -0.28 7.38
CA ALA A 63 -3.62 0.86 6.97
C ALA A 63 -3.48 1.12 5.46
N ARG A 64 -4.61 1.39 4.79
CA ARG A 64 -4.65 1.54 3.34
C ARG A 64 -4.35 2.95 2.83
N ASN A 65 -5.01 3.95 3.39
CA ASN A 65 -4.80 5.34 2.98
C ASN A 65 -5.25 6.28 4.09
N VAL A 66 -4.65 7.46 4.15
CA VAL A 66 -5.20 8.56 4.94
C VAL A 66 -6.59 8.90 4.38
N PRO A 67 -7.68 8.88 5.19
CA PRO A 67 -9.02 9.23 4.71
C PRO A 67 -9.05 10.59 4.01
N GLY A 68 -9.65 10.64 2.82
CA GLY A 68 -9.72 11.83 1.96
C GLY A 68 -8.46 12.10 1.11
N ASN A 69 -7.35 11.42 1.38
CA ASN A 69 -6.02 11.73 0.82
C ASN A 69 -5.32 10.42 0.37
N TYR A 70 -5.77 9.88 -0.77
CA TYR A 70 -5.15 8.69 -1.36
C TYR A 70 -3.75 9.02 -1.89
N GLY A 71 -2.80 8.11 -1.70
CA GLY A 71 -1.40 8.32 -2.06
C GLY A 71 -0.56 9.01 -0.97
N LEU A 72 -1.15 9.42 0.16
CA LEU A 72 -0.36 9.66 1.37
C LEU A 72 -0.18 8.32 2.12
N PRO A 73 1.05 7.95 2.53
CA PRO A 73 1.28 6.75 3.33
C PRO A 73 0.61 6.93 4.71
N PRO A 74 -0.31 6.04 5.11
CA PRO A 74 -0.86 6.04 6.47
C PRO A 74 0.12 5.38 7.45
N GLN A 75 -0.09 5.63 8.75
CA GLN A 75 0.59 4.91 9.82
C GLN A 75 0.07 3.47 9.91
N ASN A 76 0.99 2.52 10.01
CA ASN A 76 0.73 1.12 10.32
C ASN A 76 1.23 0.82 11.74
N PHE A 77 0.71 -0.24 12.37
CA PHE A 77 1.02 -0.58 13.76
C PHE A 77 1.23 -2.09 13.93
N LEU A 78 2.06 -2.47 14.91
CA LEU A 78 2.22 -3.85 15.35
C LEU A 78 2.13 -3.83 16.88
N PHE A 79 0.99 -4.26 17.41
CA PHE A 79 0.71 -4.16 18.83
C PHE A 79 0.96 -5.48 19.54
N ARG A 80 1.92 -5.49 20.47
CA ARG A 80 2.07 -6.57 21.46
C ARG A 80 0.97 -6.51 22.51
N ASN A 81 0.42 -7.67 22.88
CA ASN A 81 -0.64 -7.85 23.86
C ASN A 81 -0.11 -8.24 25.25
N ASN A 82 0.25 -7.26 26.08
CA ASN A 82 0.66 -7.48 27.47
C ASN A 82 -0.57 -7.76 28.37
N GLY A 83 -1.23 -8.91 28.18
CA GLY A 83 -2.33 -9.39 29.02
C GLY A 83 -3.57 -8.47 29.06
N GLY A 84 -3.95 -7.88 27.94
CA GLY A 84 -5.08 -6.93 27.83
C GLY A 84 -4.68 -5.45 27.78
N SER A 85 -3.38 -5.15 27.71
CA SER A 85 -2.85 -3.81 27.41
C SER A 85 -1.89 -3.86 26.23
N TRP A 86 -1.94 -2.86 25.35
CA TRP A 86 -1.23 -2.90 24.06
C TRP A 86 0.01 -2.01 24.05
N THR A 87 1.10 -2.50 23.47
CA THR A 87 2.33 -1.72 23.22
C THR A 87 2.65 -1.75 21.75
N ASP A 88 2.82 -0.58 21.12
CA ASP A 88 3.28 -0.53 19.73
C ASP A 88 4.75 -0.92 19.66
N ALA A 89 5.01 -1.98 18.90
CA ALA A 89 6.29 -2.60 18.64
C ALA A 89 6.67 -2.52 17.15
N ALA A 90 5.93 -1.74 16.34
CA ALA A 90 6.27 -1.55 14.94
C ALA A 90 7.67 -0.93 14.78
N PRO A 91 8.61 -1.57 14.05
CA PRO A 91 9.82 -0.88 13.62
C PRO A 91 9.47 0.27 12.66
N PRO A 92 10.28 1.33 12.57
CA PRO A 92 10.00 2.48 11.69
C PRO A 92 9.70 2.09 10.24
N GLU A 93 10.38 1.07 9.72
CA GLU A 93 10.22 0.54 8.36
C GLU A 93 8.85 -0.13 8.14
N LEU A 94 8.22 -0.67 9.19
CA LEU A 94 6.86 -1.23 9.15
C LEU A 94 5.80 -0.14 9.34
N GLY A 95 6.03 0.80 10.25
CA GLY A 95 5.09 1.90 10.53
C GLY A 95 4.83 2.76 9.29
N ASP A 96 5.90 3.17 8.59
CA ASP A 96 5.87 4.06 7.43
C ASP A 96 5.79 3.32 6.07
N ILE A 97 5.54 2.00 6.07
CA ILE A 97 5.79 1.12 4.93
C ILE A 97 5.04 1.48 3.63
N GLY A 98 3.90 2.14 3.77
CA GLY A 98 3.05 2.58 2.65
C GLY A 98 1.58 2.22 2.84
N MET A 99 0.88 2.14 1.70
CA MET A 99 -0.56 1.92 1.60
C MET A 99 -0.91 0.43 1.64
N VAL A 100 -0.80 -0.19 2.81
CA VAL A 100 -1.03 -1.63 2.99
C VAL A 100 -2.44 -2.03 2.56
N THR A 101 -2.54 -3.15 1.85
CA THR A 101 -3.86 -3.73 1.49
C THR A 101 -4.05 -5.12 2.05
N ASP A 102 -2.95 -5.83 2.34
CA ASP A 102 -2.99 -7.16 2.91
C ASP A 102 -1.67 -7.52 3.62
N ALA A 103 -1.71 -8.55 4.46
CA ALA A 103 -0.54 -9.10 5.13
C ALA A 103 -0.75 -10.59 5.45
N ALA A 104 0.33 -11.29 5.79
CA ALA A 104 0.25 -12.67 6.27
C ALA A 104 1.43 -13.02 7.17
N TRP A 105 1.15 -13.77 8.23
CA TRP A 105 2.17 -14.40 9.08
C TRP A 105 2.58 -15.78 8.53
N THR A 106 3.88 -16.01 8.39
CA THR A 106 4.46 -17.31 8.03
C THR A 106 5.93 -17.34 8.41
N ASP A 107 6.39 -18.47 8.94
CA ASP A 107 7.82 -18.80 8.95
C ASP A 107 8.34 -18.81 7.50
N VAL A 108 9.29 -17.93 7.17
CA VAL A 108 9.89 -17.73 5.84
C VAL A 108 11.24 -18.42 5.73
N ASP A 109 12.10 -18.33 6.74
CA ASP A 109 13.46 -18.90 6.70
C ASP A 109 13.67 -20.18 7.51
N ALA A 110 12.57 -20.77 8.01
CA ALA A 110 12.46 -22.07 8.65
C ALA A 110 13.11 -22.15 10.03
N ASP A 111 13.11 -21.04 10.79
CA ASP A 111 13.66 -20.97 12.15
C ASP A 111 12.62 -21.23 13.26
N GLY A 112 11.33 -21.15 12.93
CA GLY A 112 10.19 -21.44 13.81
C GLY A 112 9.46 -20.20 14.33
N ASP A 113 10.01 -19.00 14.19
CA ASP A 113 9.36 -17.74 14.56
C ASP A 113 8.41 -17.27 13.42
N PRO A 114 7.32 -16.53 13.72
CA PRO A 114 6.41 -16.06 12.68
C PRO A 114 6.93 -14.77 12.01
N ASP A 115 7.24 -14.83 10.72
CA ASP A 115 7.60 -13.66 9.93
C ASP A 115 6.38 -12.97 9.32
N LEU A 116 6.46 -11.65 9.15
CA LEU A 116 5.39 -10.85 8.56
C LEU A 116 5.69 -10.51 7.09
N ILE A 117 4.81 -10.95 6.19
CA ILE A 117 4.79 -10.52 4.79
C ILE A 117 3.74 -9.40 4.65
N VAL A 118 4.16 -8.20 4.26
CA VAL A 118 3.29 -7.02 4.07
C VAL A 118 3.34 -6.56 2.63
N VAL A 119 2.17 -6.22 2.10
CA VAL A 119 1.96 -5.96 0.68
C VAL A 119 0.92 -4.82 0.56
N GLY A 120 1.04 -3.91 -0.42
CA GLY A 120 0.09 -2.81 -0.60
C GLY A 120 -0.03 -2.14 -1.98
N ASP A 121 -0.84 -1.08 -2.04
CA ASP A 121 -0.99 -0.20 -3.20
C ASP A 121 0.31 0.61 -3.41
N TRP A 122 0.83 0.65 -4.65
CA TRP A 122 2.03 1.42 -5.04
C TRP A 122 3.31 1.14 -4.23
N MET A 123 3.39 -0.01 -3.56
CA MET A 123 4.56 -0.44 -2.76
C MET A 123 5.06 -1.84 -3.14
N GLY A 124 6.09 -2.31 -2.43
CA GLY A 124 6.73 -3.61 -2.62
C GLY A 124 6.05 -4.79 -1.94
N ILE A 125 6.59 -5.99 -2.16
CA ILE A 125 6.45 -7.09 -1.21
C ILE A 125 7.55 -6.89 -0.18
N HIS A 126 7.14 -6.54 1.02
CA HIS A 126 8.03 -6.37 2.15
C HIS A 126 7.92 -7.61 3.03
N ILE A 127 9.07 -8.15 3.41
CA ILE A 127 9.14 -9.29 4.31
C ILE A 127 9.97 -8.84 5.51
N PHE A 128 9.42 -9.06 6.68
CA PHE A 128 10.02 -8.72 7.96
C PHE A 128 10.31 -10.04 8.65
N THR A 129 11.55 -10.55 8.52
CA THR A 129 11.93 -11.80 9.20
C THR A 129 12.21 -11.52 10.67
N ASN A 130 11.52 -12.22 11.56
CA ASN A 130 11.41 -11.99 12.99
C ASN A 130 12.53 -12.72 13.75
N GLU A 131 13.63 -12.03 14.06
CA GLU A 131 14.69 -12.65 14.86
C GLU A 131 14.36 -12.54 16.36
N ARG A 132 13.60 -13.52 16.89
CA ARG A 132 13.23 -13.68 18.31
C ARG A 132 12.46 -12.50 18.90
N GLY A 133 11.36 -12.15 18.25
CA GLY A 133 10.30 -11.28 18.77
C GLY A 133 10.46 -9.78 18.49
N PHE A 134 11.66 -9.25 18.27
CA PHE A 134 11.86 -7.77 18.23
C PHE A 134 12.78 -7.25 17.13
N GLN A 135 13.37 -8.13 16.31
CA GLN A 135 14.32 -7.72 15.27
C GLN A 135 13.84 -8.17 13.90
N PHE A 136 13.00 -7.34 13.30
CA PHE A 136 12.54 -7.54 11.94
C PHE A 136 13.60 -7.11 10.92
N LYS A 137 14.21 -8.07 10.22
CA LYS A 137 15.03 -7.75 9.05
C LYS A 137 14.15 -7.58 7.83
N TYR A 138 14.09 -6.34 7.34
CA TYR A 138 13.44 -6.03 6.08
C TYR A 138 14.19 -6.68 4.90
N ARG A 139 13.54 -7.62 4.22
CA ARG A 139 13.97 -8.19 2.95
C ARG A 139 12.95 -7.85 1.86
N PRO A 140 13.30 -7.06 0.84
CA PRO A 140 12.49 -7.03 -0.38
C PRO A 140 12.61 -8.38 -1.08
N ALA A 141 11.48 -9.03 -1.37
CA ALA A 141 11.43 -10.30 -2.08
C ALA A 141 11.89 -10.13 -3.55
N GLN A 142 13.20 -10.18 -3.77
CA GLN A 142 13.97 -9.97 -5.01
C GLN A 142 13.36 -9.11 -6.13
N GLN A 143 14.04 -8.00 -6.44
CA GLN A 143 14.13 -7.44 -7.80
C GLN A 143 12.82 -7.03 -8.53
N GLN A 144 11.89 -6.39 -7.84
CA GLN A 144 10.68 -5.79 -8.44
C GLN A 144 11.02 -4.38 -9.07
N ARG A 145 10.10 -3.38 -9.29
CA ARG A 145 10.23 -2.01 -9.93
C ARG A 145 9.78 -0.66 -9.21
N LEU A 146 10.55 0.02 -8.31
CA LEU A 146 10.12 1.23 -7.50
C LEU A 146 11.26 2.17 -6.93
N VAL A 147 10.93 3.24 -6.14
CA VAL A 147 11.81 4.28 -5.50
C VAL A 147 11.20 4.85 -4.18
N ASP A 148 12.04 5.22 -3.19
CA ASP A 148 11.69 5.83 -1.88
C ASP A 148 11.51 7.38 -1.95
N PRO A 149 10.44 7.97 -1.38
CA PRO A 149 10.24 9.42 -1.34
C PRO A 149 11.25 10.22 -0.50
N ARG A 150 12.10 9.59 0.32
CA ARG A 150 13.12 10.28 1.16
C ARG A 150 14.45 10.54 0.43
N ALA A 151 14.57 10.20 -0.86
CA ALA A 151 15.81 10.28 -1.63
C ALA A 151 16.22 11.71 -2.06
N THR A 152 16.20 12.68 -1.15
CA THR A 152 16.79 14.01 -1.37
C THR A 152 18.32 13.95 -1.29
N GLY A 153 18.96 13.75 -2.44
CA GLY A 153 20.36 14.12 -2.64
C GLY A 153 21.41 13.04 -2.42
N ARG A 154 21.50 12.07 -3.33
CA ARG A 154 22.81 11.64 -3.85
C ARG A 154 22.73 11.09 -5.27
N SER A 155 23.47 11.73 -6.17
CA SER A 155 23.80 11.15 -7.47
C SER A 155 24.60 9.85 -7.26
N GLY A 156 24.14 8.76 -7.86
CA GLY A 156 24.77 7.44 -7.71
C GLY A 156 24.03 6.35 -8.49
N SER A 157 24.52 6.04 -9.69
CA SER A 157 24.29 4.80 -10.48
C SER A 157 23.04 3.96 -10.14
N GLY A 158 21.98 4.08 -10.94
CA GLY A 158 20.65 3.56 -10.58
C GLY A 158 20.42 2.04 -10.66
N ARG A 159 19.33 1.60 -9.97
CA ARG A 159 18.51 0.34 -10.05
C ARG A 159 17.45 0.37 -8.89
N ARG A 160 16.32 1.09 -8.90
CA ARG A 160 14.91 0.71 -9.28
C ARG A 160 14.36 -0.65 -8.72
N HIS A 161 13.56 -0.73 -7.63
CA HIS A 161 12.86 -1.97 -7.11
C HIS A 161 11.55 -1.86 -6.24
N GLY A 162 10.48 -2.68 -6.51
CA GLY A 162 9.17 -2.92 -5.77
C GLY A 162 7.89 -3.41 -6.57
N PHE A 163 6.93 -4.20 -5.99
CA PHE A 163 5.57 -4.66 -6.46
C PHE A 163 4.60 -5.23 -5.36
N ARG A 164 3.25 -5.06 -5.47
CA ARG A 164 2.07 -5.90 -4.98
C ARG A 164 1.33 -5.51 -3.67
N PRO A 165 -0.03 -5.68 -3.47
CA PRO A 165 -1.22 -6.04 -4.28
C PRO A 165 -2.46 -5.10 -4.08
N ARG A 166 -2.85 -4.37 -5.12
CA ARG A 166 -4.25 -4.53 -5.56
C ARG A 166 -4.22 -4.44 -7.05
N GLN A 167 -4.60 -5.52 -7.71
CA GLN A 167 -4.43 -5.58 -9.13
C GLN A 167 -5.68 -5.07 -9.81
N LEU A 168 -5.54 -3.83 -10.24
CA LEU A 168 -6.24 -3.24 -11.37
C LEU A 168 -6.32 -4.21 -12.56
N GLY A 169 -5.39 -5.17 -12.69
CA GLY A 169 -5.40 -6.25 -13.67
C GLY A 169 -5.24 -5.77 -15.11
N LEU A 170 -5.08 -6.71 -16.04
CA LEU A 170 -5.06 -6.38 -17.48
C LEU A 170 -6.45 -5.98 -18.01
N ASN A 171 -7.49 -6.11 -17.20
CA ASN A 171 -8.86 -5.69 -17.46
C ASN A 171 -9.14 -4.19 -17.18
N THR A 172 -8.16 -3.41 -16.69
CA THR A 172 -8.26 -1.94 -16.67
C THR A 172 -7.66 -1.28 -17.91
N LYS A 173 -7.96 0.02 -18.08
CA LYS A 173 -7.34 0.89 -19.09
C LYS A 173 -5.82 0.99 -18.90
N PHE A 174 -5.32 0.81 -17.67
CA PHE A 174 -3.90 0.92 -17.38
C PHE A 174 -3.11 -0.25 -17.98
N LYS A 175 -1.98 0.10 -18.58
CA LYS A 175 -0.91 -0.81 -18.99
C LYS A 175 0.38 -0.26 -18.40
N ALA A 176 1.24 -1.14 -17.93
CA ALA A 176 2.54 -0.77 -17.39
C ALA A 176 3.59 -1.78 -17.88
N SER A 177 4.79 -1.29 -18.19
CA SER A 177 5.94 -2.10 -18.55
C SER A 177 7.23 -1.36 -18.16
N PRO A 178 8.41 -2.02 -18.17
CA PRO A 178 9.68 -1.37 -17.82
C PRO A 178 10.03 -0.16 -18.70
N SER A 179 9.52 -0.12 -19.94
CA SER A 179 9.67 1.00 -20.89
C SER A 179 8.52 2.02 -20.81
N LYS A 180 7.30 1.58 -20.50
CA LYS A 180 6.11 2.42 -20.33
C LYS A 180 5.50 2.23 -18.93
N PRO A 181 6.14 2.71 -17.85
CA PRO A 181 5.65 2.52 -16.48
C PRO A 181 4.44 3.41 -16.18
N LEU A 182 3.59 2.97 -15.25
CA LEU A 182 2.60 3.83 -14.62
C LEU A 182 3.28 4.61 -13.48
N THR A 183 2.97 5.89 -13.32
CA THR A 183 3.46 6.69 -12.17
C THR A 183 2.31 7.42 -11.48
N MET A 184 2.52 7.79 -10.21
CA MET A 184 1.61 8.67 -9.48
C MET A 184 2.42 9.67 -8.68
N TYR A 185 2.05 10.95 -8.75
CA TYR A 185 2.63 12.00 -7.93
C TYR A 185 1.58 12.57 -6.98
N VAL A 186 1.96 12.76 -5.72
CA VAL A 186 1.05 13.22 -4.66
C VAL A 186 1.64 14.46 -4.02
N ASN A 187 0.89 15.57 -4.05
CA ASN A 187 1.26 16.84 -3.43
C ASN A 187 0.01 17.72 -3.25
N ASP A 188 0.13 18.78 -2.47
CA ASP A 188 -0.77 19.94 -2.51
C ASP A 188 -0.36 20.82 -3.69
N PHE A 189 -0.97 20.58 -4.86
CA PHE A 189 -0.50 21.15 -6.13
C PHE A 189 -0.99 22.58 -6.38
N ASP A 190 -2.07 23.01 -5.72
CA ASP A 190 -2.58 24.39 -5.80
C ASP A 190 -2.51 25.17 -4.47
N HIS A 191 -1.80 24.61 -3.47
CA HIS A 191 -1.49 25.21 -2.17
C HIS A 191 -2.72 25.53 -1.32
N ASN A 192 -3.69 24.61 -1.30
CA ASN A 192 -4.95 24.73 -0.55
C ASN A 192 -4.92 24.06 0.84
N GLY A 193 -3.86 23.32 1.17
CA GLY A 193 -3.71 22.56 2.42
C GLY A 193 -4.20 21.11 2.35
N LYS A 194 -4.54 20.61 1.15
CA LYS A 194 -4.97 19.24 0.88
C LYS A 194 -4.09 18.64 -0.21
N SER A 195 -3.84 17.34 -0.16
CA SER A 195 -3.11 16.65 -1.24
C SER A 195 -4.04 16.16 -2.34
N GLU A 196 -3.65 16.40 -3.60
CA GLU A 196 -4.15 15.69 -4.76
C GLU A 196 -3.16 14.61 -5.22
N PHE A 197 -3.62 13.67 -6.03
CA PHE A 197 -2.78 12.67 -6.67
C PHE A 197 -2.98 12.70 -8.19
N ILE A 198 -1.90 12.56 -8.94
CA ILE A 198 -1.89 12.59 -10.41
C ILE A 198 -1.24 11.32 -10.93
N ILE A 199 -2.09 10.38 -11.37
CA ILE A 199 -1.65 9.17 -12.07
C ILE A 199 -1.31 9.55 -13.51
N ASN A 200 -0.11 9.20 -13.96
CA ASN A 200 0.30 9.29 -15.35
C ASN A 200 0.43 7.90 -15.96
N TRP A 201 -0.08 7.76 -17.17
CA TRP A 201 -0.09 6.52 -17.96
C TRP A 201 0.37 6.82 -19.38
N TYR A 202 0.67 5.78 -20.16
CA TYR A 202 0.92 5.91 -21.59
C TYR A 202 -0.37 5.61 -22.35
N PRO A 203 -1.00 6.60 -23.00
CA PRO A 203 -2.13 6.35 -23.90
C PRO A 203 -1.77 5.34 -24.99
N PRO A 204 -2.71 4.51 -25.48
CA PRO A 204 -2.40 3.44 -26.46
C PRO A 204 -1.76 3.91 -27.78
N LEU A 205 -1.91 5.19 -28.13
CA LEU A 205 -1.40 5.80 -29.37
C LEU A 205 -0.30 6.85 -29.10
N ASP A 206 0.23 6.92 -27.88
CA ASP A 206 1.27 7.88 -27.49
C ASP A 206 2.49 7.16 -26.87
N ASP A 207 3.67 7.72 -27.11
CA ASP A 207 4.94 7.26 -26.56
C ASP A 207 5.41 8.13 -25.38
N GLN A 208 4.63 9.13 -24.98
CA GLN A 208 4.85 9.93 -23.78
C GLN A 208 3.81 9.65 -22.69
N PRO A 209 4.20 9.73 -21.40
CA PRO A 209 3.25 9.62 -20.31
C PRO A 209 2.39 10.90 -20.22
N ALA A 210 1.09 10.75 -20.08
CA ALA A 210 0.14 11.84 -19.87
C ALA A 210 -0.67 11.60 -18.58
N PRO A 211 -1.23 12.66 -17.97
CA PRO A 211 -2.20 12.50 -16.88
C PRO A 211 -3.37 11.60 -17.33
N PHE A 212 -3.79 10.67 -16.47
CA PHE A 212 -4.95 9.82 -16.72
C PHE A 212 -6.28 10.55 -16.50
N ALA A 213 -6.30 11.47 -15.53
CA ALA A 213 -7.48 12.30 -15.27
C ALA A 213 -7.86 13.13 -16.51
N THR A 214 -9.15 13.34 -16.71
CA THR A 214 -9.64 14.27 -17.73
C THR A 214 -9.45 15.72 -17.28
N LYS A 215 -9.49 16.65 -18.25
CA LYS A 215 -9.55 18.10 -17.98
C LYS A 215 -10.65 18.47 -16.97
N GLN A 216 -11.81 17.81 -17.04
CA GLN A 216 -12.93 18.09 -16.13
C GLN A 216 -12.61 17.65 -14.70
N GLU A 217 -12.10 16.43 -14.51
CA GLU A 217 -11.73 15.92 -13.19
C GLU A 217 -10.59 16.75 -12.58
N LEU A 218 -9.53 17.02 -13.35
CA LEU A 218 -8.38 17.78 -12.87
C LEU A 218 -8.77 19.22 -12.48
N THR A 219 -9.61 19.89 -13.29
CA THR A 219 -10.08 21.26 -12.97
C THR A 219 -11.25 21.30 -11.97
N ALA A 220 -11.90 20.18 -11.67
CA ALA A 220 -12.85 20.07 -10.58
C ALA A 220 -12.13 19.91 -9.22
N GLN A 221 -10.98 19.21 -9.20
CA GLN A 221 -10.13 19.09 -8.02
C GLN A 221 -9.29 20.35 -7.78
N MET A 222 -8.67 20.92 -8.83
CA MET A 222 -7.85 22.14 -8.79
C MET A 222 -8.47 23.25 -9.67
N PRO A 223 -9.41 24.07 -9.17
CA PRO A 223 -10.11 25.08 -9.96
C PRO A 223 -9.20 26.14 -10.59
N GLY A 224 -8.01 26.39 -10.02
CA GLY A 224 -7.04 27.35 -10.57
C GLY A 224 -6.63 27.03 -12.01
N LEU A 225 -6.54 25.73 -12.36
CA LEU A 225 -6.19 25.26 -13.70
C LEU A 225 -7.21 25.64 -14.79
N LYS A 226 -8.42 26.09 -14.44
CA LYS A 226 -9.40 26.58 -15.43
C LYS A 226 -8.94 27.82 -16.18
N LYS A 227 -8.04 28.62 -15.58
CA LYS A 227 -7.50 29.85 -16.19
C LYS A 227 -6.40 29.57 -17.21
N THR A 228 -5.62 28.50 -17.00
CA THR A 228 -4.49 28.12 -17.86
C THR A 228 -4.89 27.08 -18.91
N ILE A 229 -5.81 26.17 -18.58
CA ILE A 229 -6.26 25.09 -19.46
C ILE A 229 -7.65 25.42 -19.99
N LEU A 230 -7.72 26.20 -21.07
CA LEU A 230 -8.99 26.65 -21.65
C LEU A 230 -9.67 25.55 -22.47
N LYS A 231 -9.01 24.99 -23.49
CA LYS A 231 -9.59 23.98 -24.39
C LYS A 231 -9.16 22.55 -24.04
N TYR A 232 -9.92 21.55 -24.52
CA TYR A 232 -9.54 20.14 -24.40
C TYR A 232 -8.36 19.75 -25.30
N GLU A 233 -8.26 20.36 -26.48
CA GLU A 233 -7.15 20.14 -27.41
C GLU A 233 -5.81 20.57 -26.79
N ASP A 234 -5.80 21.69 -26.07
CA ASP A 234 -4.64 22.17 -25.33
C ASP A 234 -4.28 21.19 -24.21
N TYR A 235 -5.28 20.69 -23.47
CA TYR A 235 -5.07 19.72 -22.39
C TYR A 235 -4.43 18.41 -22.87
N GLY A 236 -4.86 17.86 -24.02
CA GLY A 236 -4.30 16.62 -24.56
C GLY A 236 -2.80 16.69 -24.90
N LYS A 237 -2.27 17.92 -25.08
CA LYS A 237 -0.86 18.18 -25.35
C LYS A 237 -0.03 18.37 -24.07
N LEU A 238 -0.68 18.54 -22.91
CA LEU A 238 0.01 18.73 -21.64
C LEU A 238 0.57 17.41 -21.09
N ARG A 239 1.62 17.55 -20.30
CA ARG A 239 2.33 16.51 -19.54
C ARG A 239 2.44 16.94 -18.09
N TYR A 240 2.66 16.02 -17.15
CA TYR A 240 2.80 16.35 -15.72
C TYR A 240 3.87 17.42 -15.47
N GLU A 241 4.98 17.32 -16.20
CA GLU A 241 6.13 18.24 -16.15
C GLU A 241 5.78 19.68 -16.55
N THR A 242 4.74 19.85 -17.36
CA THR A 242 4.25 21.14 -17.90
C THR A 242 3.00 21.66 -17.19
N LEU A 243 2.31 20.82 -16.40
CA LEU A 243 1.14 21.24 -15.62
C LEU A 243 1.54 22.06 -14.40
N PHE A 244 2.71 21.79 -13.80
CA PHE A 244 3.15 22.41 -12.55
C PHE A 244 4.63 22.85 -12.62
N PRO A 245 4.99 23.96 -11.95
CA PRO A 245 6.38 24.40 -11.81
C PRO A 245 7.28 23.29 -11.24
N ALA A 246 8.57 23.34 -11.57
CA ALA A 246 9.53 22.31 -11.14
C ALA A 246 9.65 22.23 -9.62
N GLU A 247 9.49 23.37 -8.94
CA GLU A 247 9.57 23.56 -7.50
C GLU A 247 8.42 22.82 -6.79
N VAL A 248 7.20 22.90 -7.33
CA VAL A 248 6.02 22.17 -6.82
C VAL A 248 6.18 20.66 -7.07
N ARG A 249 6.71 20.27 -8.23
CA ARG A 249 6.94 18.85 -8.55
C ARG A 249 8.06 18.23 -7.71
N ALA A 250 9.08 19.01 -7.32
CA ALA A 250 10.16 18.55 -6.46
C ALA A 250 9.72 18.20 -5.02
N GLN A 251 8.55 18.68 -4.58
CA GLN A 251 7.96 18.39 -3.28
C GLN A 251 6.98 17.20 -3.31
N SER A 252 6.75 16.60 -4.48
CA SER A 252 5.77 15.52 -4.64
C SER A 252 6.30 14.17 -4.14
N ILE A 253 5.48 13.42 -3.41
CA ILE A 253 5.71 11.98 -3.19
C ILE A 253 5.52 11.29 -4.54
N ALA A 254 6.53 10.52 -4.98
CA ALA A 254 6.56 9.91 -6.30
C ALA A 254 6.49 8.38 -6.23
N TYR A 255 5.46 7.82 -6.87
CA TYR A 255 5.25 6.37 -7.02
C TYR A 255 5.42 5.94 -8.47
N ARG A 256 5.81 4.67 -8.66
CA ARG A 256 6.00 4.03 -9.97
C ARG A 256 5.59 2.57 -9.89
N THR A 257 5.00 2.03 -10.95
CA THR A 257 4.95 0.58 -11.18
C THR A 257 5.16 0.28 -12.66
N ASP A 258 5.87 -0.81 -12.96
CA ASP A 258 6.01 -1.40 -14.30
C ASP A 258 5.42 -2.81 -14.40
N TYR A 259 4.64 -3.24 -13.39
CA TYR A 259 4.06 -4.58 -13.33
C TYR A 259 2.65 -4.58 -12.72
N LEU A 260 1.68 -5.19 -13.42
CA LEU A 260 0.25 -5.18 -13.06
C LEU A 260 -0.40 -6.58 -13.03
N GLU A 261 0.30 -7.64 -13.43
CA GLU A 261 -0.27 -9.00 -13.60
C GLU A 261 -0.37 -9.78 -12.30
N SER A 262 -1.54 -10.36 -11.99
CA SER A 262 -1.70 -11.24 -10.83
C SER A 262 -0.75 -12.42 -10.91
N ALA A 263 -0.21 -12.82 -9.77
CA ALA A 263 0.99 -13.66 -9.68
C ALA A 263 1.01 -14.51 -8.40
N VAL A 264 1.86 -15.54 -8.35
CA VAL A 264 2.26 -16.25 -7.13
C VAL A 264 3.64 -15.75 -6.70
N LEU A 265 3.87 -15.64 -5.39
CA LEU A 265 5.20 -15.47 -4.82
C LEU A 265 5.62 -16.83 -4.23
N TRP A 266 6.67 -17.43 -4.79
CA TRP A 266 7.22 -18.68 -4.30
C TRP A 266 8.35 -18.41 -3.31
N ASN A 267 8.28 -19.04 -2.15
CA ASN A 267 9.41 -19.17 -1.23
C ASN A 267 10.19 -20.45 -1.55
N ASN A 268 11.41 -20.31 -2.03
CA ASN A 268 12.32 -21.38 -2.41
C ASN A 268 13.47 -21.44 -1.38
N GLY A 269 13.13 -21.73 -0.12
CA GLY A 269 14.08 -21.81 0.99
C GLY A 269 14.75 -20.48 1.33
N GLY A 270 13.96 -19.45 1.65
CA GLY A 270 14.43 -18.09 1.96
C GLY A 270 14.76 -17.23 0.73
N SER A 271 14.62 -17.78 -0.48
CA SER A 271 14.78 -17.07 -1.76
C SER A 271 13.46 -16.96 -2.51
N PHE A 272 13.18 -15.82 -3.12
CA PHE A 272 11.84 -15.51 -3.65
C PHE A 272 11.80 -15.40 -5.17
N SER A 273 10.81 -16.04 -5.78
CA SER A 273 10.52 -15.90 -7.21
C SER A 273 9.05 -15.54 -7.46
N LEU A 274 8.82 -14.71 -8.47
CA LEU A 274 7.50 -14.21 -8.84
C LEU A 274 7.06 -14.83 -10.17
N GLN A 275 5.86 -15.40 -10.21
CA GLN A 275 5.30 -16.04 -11.40
C GLN A 275 3.91 -15.48 -11.70
N ALA A 276 3.68 -14.95 -12.91
CA ALA A 276 2.35 -14.52 -13.35
C ALA A 276 1.34 -15.69 -13.35
N LEU A 277 0.12 -15.43 -12.90
CA LEU A 277 -1.02 -16.33 -13.05
C LEU A 277 -1.50 -16.36 -14.51
N PRO A 278 -2.13 -17.46 -14.96
CA PRO A 278 -2.73 -17.58 -16.29
C PRO A 278 -3.71 -16.44 -16.61
N VAL A 279 -3.92 -16.16 -17.90
CA VAL A 279 -4.73 -15.02 -18.38
C VAL A 279 -6.17 -15.07 -17.89
N GLU A 280 -6.70 -16.26 -17.66
CA GLU A 280 -8.01 -16.54 -17.07
C GLU A 280 -8.15 -15.95 -15.66
N ALA A 281 -7.04 -15.89 -14.91
CA ALA A 281 -6.94 -15.25 -13.60
C ALA A 281 -6.47 -13.78 -13.67
N GLN A 282 -6.52 -13.15 -14.85
CA GLN A 282 -6.26 -11.71 -15.04
C GLN A 282 -7.52 -10.92 -15.41
N ILE A 283 -8.66 -11.60 -15.63
CA ILE A 283 -9.91 -11.01 -16.15
C ILE A 283 -10.69 -10.19 -15.10
N SER A 284 -10.43 -10.42 -13.82
CA SER A 284 -11.11 -9.77 -12.68
C SER A 284 -10.09 -9.28 -11.63
N PRO A 285 -10.33 -8.13 -10.96
CA PRO A 285 -9.41 -7.63 -9.93
C PRO A 285 -9.45 -8.51 -8.68
N PHE A 286 -8.31 -9.07 -8.27
CA PHE A 286 -8.17 -9.67 -6.95
C PHE A 286 -7.96 -8.57 -5.89
N SER A 287 -8.73 -8.64 -4.80
CA SER A 287 -8.69 -7.66 -3.69
C SER A 287 -8.20 -8.25 -2.35
N ALA A 288 -7.79 -9.51 -2.34
CA ALA A 288 -7.16 -10.19 -1.21
C ALA A 288 -6.05 -11.12 -1.74
N SER A 289 -5.03 -11.34 -0.93
CA SER A 289 -4.07 -12.43 -1.11
C SER A 289 -4.57 -13.69 -0.41
N SER A 290 -3.91 -14.82 -0.65
CA SER A 290 -4.17 -16.05 0.11
C SER A 290 -2.90 -16.89 0.18
N ARG A 291 -2.63 -17.46 1.36
CA ARG A 291 -1.53 -18.39 1.56
C ARG A 291 -1.93 -19.76 1.02
N VAL A 292 -1.20 -20.25 0.02
CA VAL A 292 -1.35 -21.61 -0.51
C VAL A 292 -0.20 -22.46 0.01
N ILE A 293 -0.50 -23.42 0.87
CA ILE A 293 0.46 -24.42 1.32
C ILE A 293 0.43 -25.57 0.30
N SER A 294 1.51 -25.75 -0.45
CA SER A 294 1.67 -26.91 -1.32
C SER A 294 2.02 -28.13 -0.47
N THR A 295 1.00 -28.87 -0.04
CA THR A 295 1.18 -30.26 0.40
C THR A 295 1.43 -31.10 -0.84
N GLY A 296 2.72 -31.33 -1.14
CA GLY A 296 3.12 -32.14 -2.29
C GLY A 296 2.61 -33.57 -2.18
N ILE A 297 1.55 -33.90 -2.91
CA ILE A 297 1.21 -35.28 -3.23
C ILE A 297 2.30 -35.77 -4.19
N ARG A 298 3.16 -36.67 -3.69
CA ARG A 298 4.08 -37.48 -4.49
C ARG A 298 3.36 -38.72 -5.01
#